data_AF-A0A4U0UWX5-F1
#
_entry.id   AF-A0A4U0UWX5-F1
#
_cell.length_a   1.000
_cell.length_b   1.000
_cell.length_c   1.000
_cell.angle_alpha   90.00
_cell.angle_beta   90.00
_cell.angle_gamma   90.00
#
_symmetry.space_group_name_H-M   'P 1'
#
loop_
_entity.id
_entity.type
_entity.pdbx_description
1 polymer ?
#
loop_
_entity_poly.entity_id
_entity_poly.type
_entity_poly.pdbx_seq_one_letter_code
_entity_poly.pdbx_strand_id
1 'polypeptide(L)'
;MMSVVKINVTVAGKPDQLLDTVPEERIRAHSASIDRALAVQGDDQAKEKTVCVFGAAPAALIYVIHRIAGKKETRDLHIKVHDMPLERVLAVWEATEVLDVQPAQPHIEGHVIGYISHHAITPEQMWVVAVASLHRRQSSKIFRTLIHQVAWNLVHQRYSEDGAQALQDKAREWPDLHFTIDKKVTELKEKKAIHDAR
;
A
#
# COMPACT_ATOMS: atom_id res chain seq x y z
N MET A 1 -0.22 -32.00 -18.59
CA MET A 1 0.14 -30.60 -18.93
C MET A 1 -0.39 -29.73 -17.82
N MET A 2 0.45 -28.85 -17.25
CA MET A 2 0.02 -27.92 -16.20
C MET A 2 -0.79 -26.78 -16.83
N SER A 3 -1.94 -26.44 -16.23
CA SER A 3 -2.75 -25.28 -16.63
C SER A 3 -2.04 -23.98 -16.24
N VAL A 4 -2.21 -22.93 -17.05
CA VAL A 4 -1.62 -21.61 -16.82
C VAL A 4 -2.67 -20.50 -16.84
N VAL A 5 -2.36 -19.42 -16.13
CA VAL A 5 -3.20 -18.22 -16.04
C VAL A 5 -2.42 -17.03 -16.56
N LYS A 6 -2.94 -16.38 -17.59
CA LYS A 6 -2.52 -15.05 -18.07
C LYS A 6 -3.13 -14.00 -17.17
N ILE A 7 -2.29 -13.21 -16.51
CA ILE A 7 -2.73 -12.13 -15.64
C ILE A 7 -2.50 -10.82 -16.36
N ASN A 8 -3.59 -10.11 -16.65
CA ASN A 8 -3.57 -8.80 -17.27
C ASN A 8 -3.86 -7.72 -16.21
N VAL A 9 -3.33 -6.53 -16.40
CA VAL A 9 -3.77 -5.33 -15.67
C VAL A 9 -4.60 -4.45 -16.58
N THR A 10 -5.74 -3.99 -16.05
CA THR A 10 -6.59 -3.00 -16.71
C THR A 10 -6.27 -1.62 -16.13
N VAL A 11 -5.89 -0.69 -17.01
CA VAL A 11 -5.64 0.72 -16.68
C VAL A 11 -6.61 1.57 -17.47
N ALA A 12 -7.32 2.49 -16.80
CA ALA A 12 -8.35 3.30 -17.43
C ALA A 12 -7.80 4.06 -18.65
N GLY A 13 -8.48 3.95 -19.79
CA GLY A 13 -8.07 4.59 -21.04
C GLY A 13 -6.87 3.96 -21.74
N LYS A 14 -6.41 2.78 -21.32
CA LYS A 14 -5.32 2.02 -21.96
C LYS A 14 -5.77 0.59 -22.28
N PRO A 15 -5.19 -0.06 -23.30
CA PRO A 15 -5.41 -1.49 -23.53
C PRO A 15 -4.90 -2.29 -22.33
N ASP A 16 -5.55 -3.43 -22.07
CA ASP A 16 -5.10 -4.39 -21.06
C ASP A 16 -3.66 -4.81 -21.34
N GLN A 17 -2.83 -4.79 -20.30
CA GLN A 17 -1.43 -5.14 -20.38
C GLN A 17 -1.20 -6.49 -19.70
N LEU A 18 -0.62 -7.45 -20.43
CA LEU A 18 -0.15 -8.70 -19.83
C LEU A 18 0.95 -8.40 -18.80
N LEU A 19 0.73 -8.82 -17.57
CA LEU A 19 1.72 -8.75 -16.50
C LEU A 19 2.62 -9.98 -16.50
N ASP A 20 2.02 -11.16 -16.50
CA ASP A 20 2.72 -12.45 -16.48
C ASP A 20 1.81 -13.62 -16.88
N THR A 21 2.40 -14.77 -17.18
CA THR A 21 1.72 -16.07 -17.35
C THR A 21 2.27 -17.07 -16.35
N VAL A 22 1.43 -17.48 -15.39
CA VAL A 22 1.85 -18.27 -14.23
C VAL A 22 1.11 -19.60 -14.12
N PRO A 23 1.69 -20.63 -13.47
CA PRO A 23 0.98 -21.88 -13.20
C PRO A 23 -0.29 -21.64 -12.38
N GLU A 24 -1.42 -22.18 -12.83
CA GLU A 24 -2.74 -21.98 -12.19
C GLU A 24 -2.71 -22.40 -10.71
N GLU A 25 -2.15 -23.56 -10.42
CA GLU A 25 -2.04 -24.10 -9.07
C GLU A 25 -1.35 -23.12 -8.11
N ARG A 26 -0.25 -22.48 -8.55
CA ARG A 26 0.54 -21.58 -7.70
C ARG A 26 -0.21 -20.29 -7.40
N ILE A 27 -0.85 -19.71 -8.40
CA ILE A 27 -1.53 -18.44 -8.22
C ILE A 27 -2.82 -18.61 -7.40
N ARG A 28 -3.56 -19.72 -7.61
CA ARG A 28 -4.77 -20.02 -6.83
C ARG A 28 -4.47 -20.28 -5.36
N ALA A 29 -3.34 -20.94 -5.05
CA ALA A 29 -2.94 -21.20 -3.67
C ALA A 29 -2.67 -19.92 -2.84
N HIS A 30 -2.33 -18.81 -3.50
CA HIS A 30 -1.82 -17.61 -2.84
C HIS A 30 -2.54 -16.31 -3.19
N SER A 31 -3.52 -16.33 -4.10
CA SER A 31 -4.35 -15.17 -4.44
C SER A 31 -5.82 -15.56 -4.43
N ALA A 32 -6.51 -15.20 -3.35
CA ALA A 32 -7.93 -15.52 -3.21
C ALA A 32 -8.80 -14.72 -4.20
N SER A 33 -8.37 -13.52 -4.61
CA SER A 33 -9.04 -12.77 -5.69
C SER A 33 -8.97 -13.49 -7.03
N ILE A 34 -7.80 -14.02 -7.40
CA ILE A 34 -7.65 -14.78 -8.64
C ILE A 34 -8.38 -16.11 -8.57
N ASP A 35 -8.33 -16.82 -7.43
CA ASP A 35 -9.08 -18.06 -7.24
C ASP A 35 -10.59 -17.86 -7.44
N ARG A 36 -11.16 -16.81 -6.83
CA ARG A 36 -12.57 -16.43 -7.05
C ARG A 36 -12.85 -16.06 -8.50
N ALA A 37 -11.98 -15.29 -9.15
CA ALA A 37 -12.16 -14.90 -10.55
C ALA A 37 -12.19 -16.11 -11.49
N LEU A 38 -11.31 -17.09 -11.25
CA LEU A 38 -11.26 -18.33 -12.02
C LEU A 38 -12.46 -19.23 -11.73
N ALA A 39 -12.94 -19.29 -10.48
CA ALA A 39 -14.13 -20.06 -10.12
C ALA A 39 -15.39 -19.58 -10.86
N VAL A 40 -15.50 -18.27 -11.14
CA VAL A 40 -16.61 -17.68 -11.91
C VAL A 40 -16.56 -18.09 -13.39
N GLN A 41 -15.37 -18.33 -13.95
CA GLN A 41 -15.22 -18.79 -15.33
C GLN A 41 -15.66 -20.25 -15.53
N GLY A 42 -15.93 -20.97 -14.43
CA GLY A 42 -16.33 -22.37 -14.44
C GLY A 42 -15.13 -23.33 -14.57
N ASP A 43 -15.42 -24.63 -14.46
CA ASP A 43 -14.43 -25.72 -14.60
C ASP A 43 -14.05 -25.97 -16.07
N ASP A 44 -13.89 -24.88 -16.83
CA ASP A 44 -13.46 -24.94 -18.22
C ASP A 44 -12.08 -25.62 -18.24
N GLN A 45 -11.98 -26.75 -18.95
CA GLN A 45 -10.75 -27.53 -19.07
C GLN A 45 -9.70 -26.84 -19.96
N ALA A 46 -9.92 -25.55 -20.26
CA ALA A 46 -8.98 -24.69 -20.94
C ALA A 46 -7.62 -24.74 -20.24
N LYS A 47 -6.59 -25.11 -21.01
CA LYS A 47 -5.19 -25.14 -20.54
C LYS A 47 -4.63 -23.76 -20.23
N GLU A 48 -5.30 -22.73 -20.72
CA GLU A 48 -4.91 -21.34 -20.59
C GLU A 48 -6.15 -20.51 -20.23
N LYS A 49 -6.09 -19.85 -19.09
CA LYS A 49 -7.15 -18.97 -18.57
C LYS A 49 -6.64 -17.54 -18.49
N THR A 50 -7.53 -16.56 -18.55
CA THR A 50 -7.15 -15.14 -18.47
C THR A 50 -7.90 -14.45 -17.33
N VAL A 51 -7.18 -13.69 -16.51
CA VAL A 51 -7.74 -12.88 -15.43
C VAL A 51 -7.24 -11.45 -15.55
N CYS A 52 -8.15 -10.48 -15.45
CA CYS A 52 -7.79 -9.06 -15.40
C CYS A 52 -7.86 -8.55 -13.95
N VAL A 53 -6.81 -7.85 -13.52
CA VAL A 53 -6.72 -7.19 -12.20
C VAL A 53 -6.70 -5.68 -12.36
N PHE A 54 -7.17 -4.96 -11.34
CA PHE A 54 -7.27 -3.50 -11.35
C PHE A 54 -6.94 -2.92 -9.96
N GLY A 55 -6.62 -1.63 -9.91
CA GLY A 55 -6.51 -0.90 -8.65
C GLY A 55 -5.14 -0.93 -7.96
N ALA A 56 -4.09 -1.46 -8.60
CA ALA A 56 -2.71 -1.39 -8.10
C ALA A 56 -1.70 -1.10 -9.22
N ALA A 57 -0.53 -0.59 -8.86
CA ALA A 57 0.53 -0.28 -9.80
C ALA A 57 1.04 -1.55 -10.51
N PRO A 58 1.18 -1.55 -11.86
CA PRO A 58 1.62 -2.73 -12.62
C PRO A 58 2.93 -3.35 -12.11
N ALA A 59 3.93 -2.53 -11.80
CA ALA A 59 5.22 -3.02 -11.29
C ALA A 59 5.11 -3.72 -9.93
N ALA A 60 4.22 -3.27 -9.06
CA ALA A 60 3.98 -3.90 -7.75
C ALA A 60 3.21 -5.21 -7.91
N LEU A 61 2.22 -5.26 -8.81
CA LEU A 61 1.51 -6.49 -9.16
C LEU A 61 2.48 -7.54 -9.72
N ILE A 62 3.33 -7.16 -10.69
CA ILE A 62 4.38 -8.03 -11.24
C ILE A 62 5.28 -8.56 -10.12
N TYR A 63 5.74 -7.68 -9.23
CA TYR A 63 6.57 -8.09 -8.10
C TYR A 63 5.90 -9.15 -7.22
N VAL A 64 4.63 -8.95 -6.85
CA VAL A 64 3.89 -9.90 -6.00
C VAL A 64 3.60 -11.20 -6.75
N ILE A 65 3.17 -11.13 -8.01
CA ILE A 65 2.91 -12.30 -8.87
C ILE A 65 4.17 -13.15 -9.03
N HIS A 66 5.33 -12.54 -9.29
CA HIS A 66 6.60 -13.26 -9.36
C HIS A 66 6.97 -13.94 -8.03
N ARG A 67 6.67 -13.32 -6.88
CA ARG A 67 6.89 -13.94 -5.57
C ARG A 67 6.00 -15.16 -5.37
N ILE A 68 4.74 -15.09 -5.77
CA ILE A 68 3.81 -16.22 -5.74
C ILE A 68 4.29 -17.33 -6.68
N ALA A 69 4.55 -17.00 -7.95
CA ALA A 69 4.97 -17.96 -8.96
C ALA A 69 6.30 -18.63 -8.62
N GLY A 70 7.21 -17.92 -7.93
CA GLY A 70 8.51 -18.45 -7.49
C GLY A 70 8.43 -19.39 -6.28
N LYS A 71 7.30 -19.46 -5.57
CA LYS A 71 7.13 -20.35 -4.41
C LYS A 71 6.80 -21.76 -4.87
N LYS A 72 7.69 -22.70 -4.50
CA LYS A 72 7.52 -24.14 -4.75
C LYS A 72 6.60 -24.80 -3.72
N GLU A 73 6.61 -24.31 -2.48
CA GLU A 73 5.79 -24.80 -1.38
C GLU A 73 4.67 -23.81 -1.10
N THR A 74 3.43 -24.31 -1.03
CA THR A 74 2.20 -23.51 -1.01
C THR A 74 1.81 -22.94 0.36
N ARG A 75 2.57 -23.24 1.43
CA ARG A 75 2.19 -22.87 2.81
C ARG A 75 2.89 -21.61 3.34
N ASP A 76 4.07 -21.25 2.82
CA ASP A 76 4.94 -20.23 3.43
C ASP A 76 5.31 -19.08 2.45
N LEU A 77 4.31 -18.34 1.99
CA LEU A 77 4.55 -17.12 1.21
C LEU A 77 4.89 -15.94 2.14
N HIS A 78 6.06 -15.35 1.91
CA HIS A 78 6.50 -14.11 2.55
C HIS A 78 6.98 -13.12 1.49
N ILE A 79 6.40 -11.92 1.50
CA ILE A 79 6.74 -10.83 0.57
C ILE A 79 7.70 -9.88 1.26
N LYS A 80 9.00 -9.94 0.89
CA LYS A 80 10.04 -9.06 1.43
C LYS A 80 9.88 -7.63 0.92
N VAL A 81 9.90 -6.65 1.82
CA VAL A 81 9.80 -5.21 1.50
C VAL A 81 10.85 -4.30 2.17
N HIS A 82 11.68 -4.84 3.06
CA HIS A 82 12.58 -4.05 3.93
C HIS A 82 13.64 -3.19 3.21
N ASP A 83 14.00 -3.54 1.98
CA ASP A 83 15.03 -2.84 1.21
C ASP A 83 14.42 -1.89 0.16
N MET A 84 13.12 -1.60 0.26
CA MET A 84 12.40 -0.79 -0.72
C MET A 84 12.14 0.62 -0.18
N PRO A 85 12.18 1.64 -1.07
CA PRO A 85 11.63 2.96 -0.77
C PRO A 85 10.15 2.90 -0.35
N LEU A 86 9.73 3.83 0.51
CA LEU A 86 8.38 3.86 1.11
C LEU A 86 7.27 3.76 0.06
N GLU A 87 7.38 4.52 -1.03
CA GLU A 87 6.41 4.53 -2.12
C GLU A 87 6.27 3.17 -2.81
N ARG A 88 7.36 2.40 -2.90
CA ARG A 88 7.32 1.03 -3.42
C ARG A 88 6.71 0.06 -2.42
N VAL A 89 7.00 0.22 -1.12
CA VAL A 89 6.36 -0.60 -0.07
C VAL A 89 4.85 -0.40 -0.09
N LEU A 90 4.37 0.85 -0.19
CA LEU A 90 2.95 1.16 -0.30
C LEU A 90 2.31 0.53 -1.55
N ALA A 91 2.96 0.66 -2.72
CA ALA A 91 2.45 0.03 -3.94
C ALA A 91 2.36 -1.50 -3.82
N VAL A 92 3.34 -2.14 -3.15
CA VAL A 92 3.31 -3.58 -2.87
C VAL A 92 2.19 -3.91 -1.89
N TRP A 93 1.98 -3.12 -0.84
CA TRP A 93 0.88 -3.31 0.11
C TRP A 93 -0.47 -3.28 -0.62
N GLU A 94 -0.71 -2.30 -1.48
CA GLU A 94 -1.93 -2.23 -2.30
C GLU A 94 -2.07 -3.43 -3.24
N ALA A 95 -0.98 -3.85 -3.88
CA ALA A 95 -1.00 -5.04 -4.73
C ALA A 95 -1.34 -6.32 -3.94
N THR A 96 -0.88 -6.45 -2.68
CA THR A 96 -1.23 -7.59 -1.83
C THR A 96 -2.70 -7.62 -1.44
N GLU A 97 -3.34 -6.46 -1.30
CA GLU A 97 -4.78 -6.38 -1.06
C GLU A 97 -5.59 -6.67 -2.33
N VAL A 98 -5.21 -6.11 -3.49
CA VAL A 98 -5.87 -6.38 -4.78
C VAL A 98 -5.87 -7.87 -5.09
N LEU A 99 -4.72 -8.51 -4.91
CA LEU A 99 -4.56 -9.94 -5.12
C LEU A 99 -5.15 -10.79 -3.97
N ASP A 100 -5.52 -10.18 -2.85
CA ASP A 100 -5.98 -10.87 -1.64
C ASP A 100 -5.01 -12.02 -1.28
N VAL A 101 -3.76 -11.62 -1.03
CA VAL A 101 -2.63 -12.55 -0.88
C VAL A 101 -2.76 -13.40 0.36
N GLN A 102 -2.55 -14.72 0.21
CA GLN A 102 -2.62 -15.71 1.28
C GLN A 102 -1.26 -16.41 1.50
N PRO A 103 -0.79 -16.55 2.77
CA PRO A 103 -1.38 -15.97 3.98
C PRO A 103 -1.27 -14.43 4.00
N ALA A 104 -2.07 -13.79 4.87
CA ALA A 104 -2.02 -12.34 5.06
C ALA A 104 -0.60 -11.85 5.39
N GLN A 105 -0.26 -10.65 4.94
CA GLN A 105 1.11 -10.08 5.02
C GLN A 105 1.17 -8.84 5.95
N PRO A 106 0.85 -8.96 7.25
CA PRO A 106 0.72 -7.82 8.17
C PRO A 106 2.04 -7.05 8.40
N HIS A 107 3.19 -7.69 8.16
CA HIS A 107 4.50 -7.04 8.30
C HIS A 107 4.72 -5.93 7.28
N ILE A 108 4.02 -5.92 6.15
CA ILE A 108 4.16 -4.87 5.14
C ILE A 108 3.56 -3.56 5.67
N GLU A 109 2.34 -3.60 6.22
CA GLU A 109 1.74 -2.45 6.91
C GLU A 109 2.60 -2.04 8.13
N GLY A 110 3.08 -3.01 8.91
CA GLY A 110 3.98 -2.76 10.03
C GLY A 110 5.24 -2.02 9.64
N HIS A 111 5.83 -2.35 8.47
CA HIS A 111 7.00 -1.66 7.94
C HIS A 111 6.69 -0.20 7.59
N VAL A 112 5.57 0.07 6.91
CA VAL A 112 5.12 1.44 6.59
C VAL A 112 4.92 2.27 7.86
N ILE A 113 4.23 1.72 8.86
CA ILE A 113 3.99 2.39 10.14
C ILE A 113 5.31 2.67 10.86
N GLY A 114 6.21 1.69 10.90
CA GLY A 114 7.53 1.83 11.50
C GLY A 114 8.34 2.93 10.83
N TYR A 115 8.36 2.97 9.49
CA TYR A 115 9.04 4.02 8.74
C TYR A 115 8.51 5.41 9.11
N ILE A 116 7.19 5.62 9.02
CA ILE A 116 6.55 6.90 9.34
C ILE A 116 6.81 7.33 10.79
N SER A 117 6.91 6.38 11.71
CA SER A 117 7.10 6.68 13.14
C SER A 117 8.51 7.11 13.51
N HIS A 118 9.50 6.81 12.67
CA HIS A 118 10.91 7.05 12.98
C HIS A 118 11.58 8.05 12.03
N HIS A 119 10.91 8.49 10.97
CA HIS A 119 11.47 9.38 9.97
C HIS A 119 10.65 10.67 9.83
N ALA A 120 11.35 11.76 9.51
CA ALA A 120 10.73 12.98 9.03
C ALA A 120 10.26 12.77 7.59
N ILE A 121 8.94 12.70 7.40
CA ILE A 121 8.33 12.42 6.10
C ILE A 121 8.43 13.65 5.19
N THR A 122 8.81 13.46 3.93
CA THR A 122 8.84 14.56 2.93
C THR A 122 7.42 14.92 2.47
N PRO A 123 7.20 16.10 1.86
CA PRO A 123 5.90 16.45 1.28
C PRO A 123 5.37 15.41 0.29
N GLU A 124 6.23 14.87 -0.58
CA GLU A 124 5.86 13.84 -1.56
C GLU A 124 5.47 12.54 -0.88
N GLN A 125 6.24 12.12 0.12
CA GLN A 125 5.92 10.92 0.90
C GLN A 125 4.61 11.08 1.67
N MET A 126 4.35 12.26 2.26
CA MET A 126 3.07 12.55 2.92
C MET A 126 1.91 12.38 1.95
N TRP A 127 2.02 12.96 0.74
CA TRP A 127 1.02 12.81 -0.30
C TRP A 127 0.79 11.35 -0.67
N VAL A 128 1.85 10.61 -0.99
CA VAL A 128 1.76 9.20 -1.41
C VAL A 128 1.12 8.34 -0.32
N VAL A 129 1.55 8.50 0.94
CA VAL A 129 0.98 7.75 2.07
C VAL A 129 -0.49 8.12 2.27
N ALA A 130 -0.85 9.40 2.19
CA ALA A 130 -2.22 9.85 2.40
C ALA A 130 -3.16 9.31 1.32
N VAL A 131 -2.78 9.42 0.04
CA VAL A 131 -3.55 8.86 -1.08
C VAL A 131 -3.71 7.35 -0.94
N ALA A 132 -2.64 6.64 -0.59
CA ALA A 132 -2.68 5.18 -0.43
C ALA A 132 -3.46 4.72 0.81
N SER A 133 -3.74 5.56 1.81
CA SER A 133 -4.33 5.10 3.08
C SER A 133 -5.66 5.74 3.46
N LEU A 134 -6.10 6.81 2.78
CA LEU A 134 -7.30 7.56 3.16
C LEU A 134 -8.58 6.72 3.12
N HIS A 135 -8.78 5.90 2.10
CA HIS A 135 -9.95 5.01 2.02
C HIS A 135 -9.87 3.83 2.99
N ARG A 136 -8.68 3.56 3.53
CA ARG A 136 -8.40 2.49 4.50
C ARG A 136 -8.35 2.99 5.93
N ARG A 137 -8.69 4.25 6.20
CA ARG A 137 -8.54 4.91 7.51
C ARG A 137 -9.25 4.23 8.69
N GLN A 138 -10.22 3.36 8.44
CA GLN A 138 -10.93 2.60 9.48
C GLN A 138 -10.29 1.22 9.75
N SER A 139 -9.68 0.60 8.73
CA SER A 139 -9.10 -0.74 8.82
C SER A 139 -7.59 -0.74 9.01
N SER A 140 -6.89 0.31 8.58
CA SER A 140 -5.44 0.48 8.67
C SER A 140 -5.06 1.64 9.58
N LYS A 141 -3.95 1.48 10.29
CA LYS A 141 -3.40 2.55 11.15
C LYS A 141 -2.52 3.54 10.38
N ILE A 142 -2.13 3.25 9.14
CA ILE A 142 -1.17 4.06 8.35
C ILE A 142 -1.59 5.53 8.30
N PHE A 143 -2.85 5.81 7.91
CA PHE A 143 -3.33 7.19 7.78
C PHE A 143 -3.25 7.94 9.12
N ARG A 144 -3.73 7.34 10.20
CA ARG A 144 -3.69 7.95 11.54
C ARG A 144 -2.26 8.18 12.02
N THR A 145 -1.36 7.23 11.74
CA THR A 145 0.08 7.35 12.07
C THR A 145 0.70 8.51 11.29
N LEU A 146 0.41 8.66 9.99
CA LEU A 146 0.87 9.79 9.18
C LEU A 146 0.45 11.12 9.79
N ILE A 147 -0.85 11.32 10.02
CA ILE A 147 -1.38 12.57 10.59
C ILE A 147 -0.72 12.88 11.94
N HIS A 148 -0.62 11.88 12.82
CA HIS A 148 0.00 12.07 14.11
C HIS A 148 1.46 12.47 14.00
N GLN A 149 2.24 11.76 13.19
CA GLN A 149 3.69 11.98 13.11
C GLN A 149 4.05 13.28 12.40
N VAL A 150 3.33 13.65 11.33
CA VAL A 150 3.50 14.96 10.68
C VAL A 150 3.21 16.09 11.68
N ALA A 151 2.07 16.03 12.37
CA ALA A 151 1.71 17.04 13.36
C ALA A 151 2.69 17.09 14.55
N TRP A 152 3.12 15.92 15.04
CA TRP A 152 4.08 15.83 16.14
C TRP A 152 5.42 16.45 15.76
N ASN A 153 5.95 16.14 14.56
CA ASN A 153 7.18 16.72 14.04
C ASN A 153 7.08 18.23 13.84
N LEU A 154 5.94 18.75 13.39
CA LEU A 154 5.69 20.20 13.29
C LEU A 154 5.72 20.88 14.67
N VAL A 155 5.03 20.32 15.67
CA VAL A 155 4.96 20.88 17.04
C VAL A 155 6.31 20.84 17.75
N HIS A 156 7.13 19.83 17.47
CA HIS A 156 8.45 19.63 18.06
C HIS A 156 9.59 20.14 17.19
N GLN A 157 9.28 20.92 16.13
CA GLN A 157 10.27 21.57 15.26
C GLN A 157 11.31 20.59 14.70
N ARG A 158 10.87 19.39 14.32
CA ARG A 158 11.70 18.36 13.68
C ARG A 158 11.93 18.61 12.19
N TYR A 159 11.15 19.50 11.60
CA TYR A 159 11.37 20.01 10.25
C TYR A 159 12.10 21.36 10.31
N SER A 160 12.89 21.67 9.28
CA SER A 160 13.31 23.06 9.01
C SER A 160 12.08 23.93 8.72
N GLU A 161 12.21 25.25 8.82
CA GLU A 161 11.14 26.19 8.47
C GLU A 161 10.66 25.98 7.03
N ASP A 162 11.59 25.93 6.06
CA ASP A 162 11.29 25.63 4.66
C ASP A 162 10.59 24.28 4.49
N GLY A 163 11.02 23.25 5.23
CA GLY A 163 10.43 21.92 5.17
C GLY A 163 9.01 21.87 5.76
N ALA A 164 8.77 22.59 6.86
CA ALA A 164 7.45 22.73 7.45
C ALA A 164 6.50 23.48 6.51
N GLN A 165 6.98 24.55 5.86
CA GLN A 165 6.22 25.31 4.89
C GLN A 165 5.87 24.46 3.65
N ALA A 166 6.85 23.72 3.11
CA ALA A 166 6.62 22.82 1.98
C ALA A 166 5.61 21.71 2.29
N LEU A 167 5.62 21.16 3.52
CA LEU A 167 4.61 20.19 3.97
C LEU A 167 3.22 20.81 4.00
N GLN A 168 3.10 22.02 4.55
CA GLN A 168 1.83 22.73 4.63
C GLN A 168 1.30 23.08 3.23
N ASP A 169 2.15 23.56 2.33
CA ASP A 169 1.78 23.87 0.95
C ASP A 169 1.32 22.62 0.20
N LYS A 170 2.02 21.50 0.38
CA LYS A 170 1.59 20.23 -0.22
C LYS A 170 0.28 19.73 0.36
N ALA A 171 0.05 19.88 1.66
CA ALA A 171 -1.21 19.52 2.30
C ALA A 171 -2.37 20.37 1.78
N ARG A 172 -2.16 21.67 1.48
CA ARG A 172 -3.19 22.57 0.96
C ARG A 172 -3.74 22.16 -0.40
N GLU A 173 -2.97 21.41 -1.20
CA GLU A 173 -3.48 20.78 -2.42
C GLU A 173 -4.64 19.80 -2.13
N TRP A 174 -4.81 19.36 -0.87
CA TRP A 174 -5.87 18.48 -0.41
C TRP A 174 -6.54 19.00 0.87
N PRO A 175 -7.64 19.79 0.75
CA PRO A 175 -8.23 20.50 1.88
C PRO A 175 -8.55 19.64 3.11
N ASP A 176 -9.05 18.41 2.91
CA ASP A 176 -9.36 17.48 3.99
C ASP A 176 -8.11 17.01 4.75
N LEU A 177 -7.01 16.75 4.03
CA LEU A 177 -5.73 16.38 4.62
C LEU A 177 -5.17 17.54 5.44
N HIS A 178 -5.14 18.75 4.85
CA HIS A 178 -4.68 19.96 5.51
C HIS A 178 -5.47 20.23 6.81
N PHE A 179 -6.81 20.21 6.73
CA PHE A 179 -7.67 20.38 7.91
C PHE A 179 -7.38 19.34 9.00
N THR A 180 -7.17 18.08 8.61
CA THR A 180 -6.90 17.00 9.55
C THR A 180 -5.54 17.16 10.24
N ILE A 181 -4.51 17.58 9.51
CA ILE A 181 -3.18 17.88 10.05
C ILE A 181 -3.27 19.08 11.00
N ASP A 182 -3.89 20.18 10.58
CA ASP A 182 -4.02 21.40 11.38
C ASP A 182 -4.76 21.16 12.69
N LYS A 183 -5.88 20.42 12.64
CA LYS A 183 -6.60 20.01 13.84
C LYS A 183 -5.70 19.22 14.79
N LYS A 184 -4.87 18.33 14.26
CA LYS A 184 -3.96 17.52 15.07
C LYS A 184 -2.81 18.35 15.64
N VAL A 185 -2.29 19.32 14.89
CA VAL A 185 -1.26 20.26 15.36
C VAL A 185 -1.80 21.07 16.55
N THR A 186 -3.01 21.61 16.45
CA THR A 186 -3.65 22.34 17.55
C THR A 186 -3.80 21.47 18.80
N GLU A 187 -4.34 20.25 18.66
CA GLU A 187 -4.47 19.28 19.76
C GLU A 187 -3.12 18.99 20.44
N LEU A 188 -2.06 18.81 19.66
CA LEU A 188 -0.73 18.50 20.19
C LEU A 188 -0.04 19.72 20.84
N LYS A 189 -0.27 20.94 20.33
CA LYS A 189 0.20 22.18 20.98
C LYS A 189 -0.40 22.35 22.37
N GLU A 190 -1.71 22.16 22.49
CA GLU A 190 -2.42 22.22 23.78
C GLU A 190 -1.86 21.18 24.78
N LYS A 191 -1.66 19.94 24.32
CA LYS A 191 -1.08 18.88 25.15
C LYS A 191 0.35 19.18 25.59
N LYS A 192 1.18 19.72 24.69
CA LYS A 192 2.56 20.12 25.00
C LYS A 192 2.59 21.22 26.06
N ALA A 193 1.75 22.26 25.92
CA ALA A 193 1.67 23.34 26.90
C ALA A 193 1.31 22.85 28.31
N ILE A 194 0.37 21.89 28.42
CA ILE A 194 0.00 21.27 29.70
C ILE A 194 1.16 20.46 30.29
N HIS A 195 1.91 19.74 29.44
CA HIS A 195 3.05 18.94 29.87
C HIS A 195 4.22 19.81 30.33
N ASP A 196 4.55 20.88 29.59
CA ASP A 196 5.67 21.79 29.90
C ASP A 196 5.40 22.64 31.15
N ALA A 197 4.14 22.79 31.56
CA ALA A 197 3.73 23.50 32.77
C ALA A 197 3.71 22.61 34.05
N ARG A 198 4.01 21.32 33.93
CA ARG A 198 4.11 20.35 35.05
C ARG A 198 5.55 20.11 35.43
#